data_AF-A0A1Y4E736-F1
#
_entry.id   AF-A0A1Y4E736-F1
#
_cell.length_a   1.000
_cell.length_b   1.000
_cell.length_c   1.000
_cell.angle_alpha   90.00
_cell.angle_beta   90.00
_cell.angle_gamma   90.00
#
_symmetry.space_group_name_H-M   'P 1'
#
loop_
_entity.id
_entity.type
_entity.pdbx_description
1 polymer ?
#
loop_
_entity_poly.entity_id
_entity_poly.type
_entity_poly.pdbx_seq_one_letter_code
_entity_poly.pdbx_strand_id
1 'polypeptide(L)' 'MIEIEQWGKMIIWLWSRYIKKKPIPYIDLEFHYPMWMFYLVGGILGGLILGIVLFYFTVIN' A
#
# COMPACT_ATOMS: atom_id res chain seq x y z
N MET A 1 4.02 8.00 -10.37
CA MET A 1 4.89 7.21 -9.45
C MET A 1 4.74 7.66 -7.99
N ILE A 2 4.60 8.97 -7.71
CA ILE A 2 4.45 9.51 -6.33
C ILE A 2 3.20 8.97 -5.60
N GLU A 3 2.08 8.77 -6.31
CA GLU A 3 0.82 8.33 -5.68
C GLU A 3 0.91 6.92 -5.07
N ILE A 4 1.48 5.96 -5.80
CA ILE A 4 1.60 4.55 -5.34
C ILE A 4 2.45 4.46 -4.07
N GLU A 5 3.52 5.26 -4.01
CA GLU A 5 4.39 5.35 -2.85
C GLU A 5 3.65 5.90 -1.63
N GLN A 6 2.86 6.98 -1.81
CA GLN A 6 2.06 7.56 -0.73
C GLN A 6 0.99 6.59 -0.21
N TRP A 7 0.32 5.85 -1.11
CA TRP A 7 -0.62 4.80 -0.73
C TRP A 7 0.08 3.67 0.04
N GLY A 8 1.23 3.20 -0.44
CA GLY A 8 2.04 2.20 0.27
C GLY A 8 2.49 2.66 1.66
N LYS A 9 2.92 3.92 1.77
CA LYS A 9 3.33 4.56 3.03
C LYS A 9 2.17 4.65 4.02
N MET A 10 0.99 5.05 3.57
CA MET A 10 -0.22 5.11 4.40
C MET A 10 -0.58 3.73 4.97
N ILE A 11 -0.43 2.67 4.18
CA ILE A 11 -0.80 1.31 4.59
C ILE A 11 0.20 0.71 5.56
N ILE A 12 1.49 0.92 5.32
CA ILE A 12 2.54 0.48 6.26
C ILE A 12 2.43 1.24 7.59
N TRP A 13 2.00 2.51 7.54
CA TRP A 13 1.72 3.30 8.74
C TRP A 13 0.53 2.74 9.52
N LEU A 14 -0.60 2.49 8.84
CA LEU A 14 -1.77 1.85 9.43
C LEU A 14 -1.40 0.49 10.04
N TRP A 15 -0.66 -0.34 9.30
CA TRP A 15 -0.20 -1.64 9.78
C TRP A 15 0.66 -1.51 11.06
N SER A 16 1.60 -0.56 11.08
CA SER A 16 2.47 -0.34 12.24
C SER A 16 1.67 0.14 13.46
N ARG A 17 0.66 1.00 13.24
CA ARG A 17 -0.20 1.54 14.29
C ARG A 17 -1.19 0.50 14.85
N TYR A 18 -1.85 -0.26 13.99
CA TYR A 18 -2.95 -1.15 14.40
C TYR A 18 -2.48 -2.57 14.72
N ILE A 19 -1.58 -3.15 13.93
CA ILE A 19 -1.12 -4.54 14.11
C ILE A 19 0.06 -4.58 15.07
N LYS A 20 1.12 -3.81 14.80
CA LYS A 20 2.32 -3.81 15.65
C LYS A 20 2.13 -3.00 16.93
N LYS A 21 1.06 -2.21 17.05
CA LYS A 21 0.79 -1.28 18.16
C LYS A 21 1.99 -0.37 18.47
N LYS A 22 2.84 -0.11 17.48
CA LYS A 22 3.97 0.81 17.57
C LYS A 22 3.56 2.08 16.84
N PRO A 23 3.22 3.16 17.56
CA PRO A 23 2.87 4.42 16.94
C PRO A 23 4.15 5.05 16.36
N ILE A 24 4.48 4.67 15.13
CA ILE A 24 5.58 5.28 14.36
C ILE A 24 5.00 6.53 13.68
N PRO A 25 5.62 7.71 13.81
CA PRO A 25 5.20 8.90 13.10
C PRO A 25 5.26 8.68 11.57
N TYR A 26 4.31 9.25 10.84
CA TYR A 26 4.25 9.07 9.38
C TYR A 26 5.51 9.59 8.67
N ILE A 27 6.15 10.62 9.24
CA ILE A 27 7.40 11.21 8.73
C ILE A 27 8.58 10.25 8.96
N ASP A 28 8.63 9.57 10.10
CA ASP A 28 9.71 8.64 10.46
C ASP A 28 9.60 7.27 9.78
N LEU A 29 8.53 7.05 9.02
CA LEU A 29 8.27 5.78 8.35
C LEU A 29 9.30 5.50 7.25
N GLU A 30 9.79 6.54 6.56
CA GLU A 30 10.84 6.44 5.53
C GLU A 30 12.19 6.04 6.10
N PHE A 31 12.44 6.33 7.39
CA PHE A 31 13.67 5.91 8.08
C PHE A 31 13.58 4.46 8.60
N HIS A 32 12.37 3.96 8.84
CA HIS A 32 12.14 2.61 9.36
C HIS A 32 11.92 1.56 8.27
N TYR A 33 11.37 1.95 7.12
CA TYR A 33 11.05 1.05 6.03
C TYR A 33 11.65 1.55 4.72
N PRO A 34 12.28 0.66 3.93
CA PRO A 34 12.92 1.07 2.70
C PRO A 34 11.89 1.41 1.62
N MET A 35 12.23 2.38 0.76
CA MET A 35 11.36 2.94 -0.28
C MET A 35 10.68 1.88 -1.16
N TRP A 36 11.40 0.82 -1.53
CA TRP A 36 10.88 -0.29 -2.35
C TRP A 36 9.70 -1.01 -1.70
N MET A 37 9.64 -1.03 -0.37
CA MET A 37 8.57 -1.68 0.39
C MET A 37 7.26 -0.92 0.24
N PHE A 38 7.29 0.41 0.16
CA PHE A 38 6.11 1.24 -0.14
C PHE A 38 5.59 0.95 -1.55
N TYR A 39 6.47 0.91 -2.55
CA TYR A 39 6.09 0.58 -3.92
C TYR A 39 5.52 -0.83 -4.06
N LEU A 40 6.06 -1.81 -3.33
CA LEU A 40 5.58 -3.18 -3.36
C LEU A 40 4.17 -3.27 -2.77
N VAL A 41 3.91 -2.64 -1.63
CA VAL A 41 2.57 -2.65 -0.99
C VAL A 41 1.55 -1.89 -1.84
N GLY A 42 1.91 -0.71 -2.34
CA GLY A 42 1.05 0.07 -3.23
C GLY A 42 0.78 -0.67 -4.56
N GLY A 43 1.80 -1.35 -5.10
CA GLY A 43 1.70 -2.13 -6.33
C GLY A 43 0.81 -3.35 -6.21
N ILE A 44 0.90 -4.12 -5.11
CA ILE A 44 -0.01 -5.26 -4.85
C ILE A 44 -1.46 -4.80 -4.80
N LEU A 45 -1.74 -3.68 -4.14
CA LEU A 45 -3.09 -3.13 -4.08
C LEU A 45 -3.60 -2.62 -5.42
N GLY A 46 -2.77 -1.88 -6.15
CA GLY A 46 -3.10 -1.46 -7.51
C GLY A 46 -3.38 -2.66 -8.42
N GLY A 47 -2.54 -3.70 -8.35
CA GLY A 47 -2.74 -4.95 -9.08
C GLY A 47 -4.00 -5.70 -8.68
N LEU A 48 -4.32 -5.75 -7.39
CA LEU A 48 -5.55 -6.39 -6.88
C LEU A 48 -6.80 -5.66 -7.38
N ILE A 49 -6.83 -4.33 -7.30
CA ILE A 49 -7.95 -3.52 -7.79
C ILE A 49 -8.12 -3.72 -9.29
N LEU A 50 -7.02 -3.63 -10.07
CA LEU A 50 -7.06 -3.87 -11.51
C LEU A 50 -7.53 -5.28 -11.83
N GLY A 51 -7.06 -6.29 -11.10
CA GLY A 51 -7.48 -7.68 -11.26
C GLY A 51 -8.98 -7.86 -11.00
N ILE A 52 -9.52 -7.26 -9.94
CA ILE A 52 -10.96 -7.30 -9.63
C ILE A 52 -11.77 -6.58 -10.73
N VAL A 53 -11.33 -5.41 -11.17
CA VAL A 53 -12.00 -4.65 -12.24
C VAL A 53 -12.03 -5.46 -13.53
N LEU A 54 -10.89 -6.00 -13.97
CA LEU A 54 -10.81 -6.84 -15.16
C LEU A 54 -11.68 -8.09 -15.01
N PHE A 55 -11.63 -8.76 -13.86
CA PHE A 55 -12.47 -9.92 -13.59
C PHE A 55 -13.97 -9.57 -13.67
N TYR A 56 -14.39 -8.47 -13.06
CA TYR A 56 -15.76 -7.98 -13.12
C TYR A 56 -16.22 -7.74 -14.57
N PHE A 57 -15.39 -7.05 -15.36
CA PHE A 57 -15.68 -6.83 -16.79
C PHE A 57 -15.75 -8.13 -17.59
N THR A 58 -14.87 -9.11 -17.32
CA THR A 58 -14.89 -10.41 -18.01
C THR A 58 -16.01 -11.35 -17.60
N VAL A 59 -16.59 -11.14 -16.41
CA VAL A 59 -17.69 -12.00 -15.88
C VAL A 59 -19.06 -11.44 -16.25
N ILE A 60 -19.18 -10.13 -16.40
CA ILE A 60 -20.44 -9.45 -16.73
C ILE A 60 -20.67 -9.30 -18.24
N ASN A 61 -19.60 -9.32 -19.04
CA ASN A 61 -19.67 -9.33 -20.50
C ASN A 61 -19.60 -10.77 -21.03
#